data_AF-A0A3R6QGN5-F1
#
_entry.id   AF-A0A3R6QGN5-F1
#
_cell.length_a   1.000
_cell.length_b   1.000
_cell.length_c   1.000
_cell.angle_alpha   90.00
_cell.angle_beta   90.00
_cell.angle_gamma   90.00
#
_symmetry.space_group_name_H-M   'P 1'
#
loop_
_entity.id
_entity.type
_entity.pdbx_description
1 polymer ?
#
loop_
_entity_poly.entity_id
_entity_poly.type
_entity_poly.pdbx_seq_one_letter_code
_entity_poly.pdbx_strand_id
1 'polypeptide(L)'
;MDKQQFATLAIGIKSAYPASKILEDNASMDFWYMTLKDIPYEIAENAVMEHICTNIYPPNIAEIRKLCMERCKTPILSFDEAWGVVRKAMSDYGWYHPQEAFATMDELTLAVVKNLGWSRLCQSENPTADRANFREAYEKKAAEAQNTNVLPDFVAKNKVLLQKQYVPAIEKKEPVRIEQEKEPEPKPLTEEQREERARKFEEIRRKILGGEAE
;
A
#
# COMPACT_ATOMS: atom_id res chain seq x y z
N MET A 1 25.33 -13.13 -4.23
CA MET A 1 26.46 -13.96 -3.75
C MET A 1 26.92 -14.93 -4.83
N ASP A 2 28.16 -15.40 -4.77
CA ASP A 2 28.66 -16.47 -5.65
C ASP A 2 28.36 -17.89 -5.10
N LYS A 3 28.71 -18.93 -5.87
CA LYS A 3 28.47 -20.33 -5.49
C LYS A 3 29.28 -20.78 -4.27
N GLN A 4 30.50 -20.27 -4.09
CA GLN A 4 31.37 -20.66 -2.99
C GLN A 4 30.84 -20.08 -1.67
N GLN A 5 30.46 -18.80 -1.70
CA GLN A 5 29.76 -18.12 -0.62
C GLN A 5 28.46 -18.86 -0.24
N PHE A 6 27.63 -19.22 -1.21
CA PHE A 6 26.42 -19.99 -0.95
C PHE A 6 26.71 -21.37 -0.35
N ALA A 7 27.77 -22.06 -0.79
CA ALA A 7 28.16 -23.35 -0.23
C ALA A 7 28.50 -23.26 1.27
N THR A 8 29.12 -22.16 1.72
CA THR A 8 29.36 -21.90 3.15
C THR A 8 28.04 -21.82 3.93
N LEU A 9 27.04 -21.10 3.40
CA LEU A 9 25.71 -21.01 4.03
C LEU A 9 25.03 -22.38 4.11
N ALA A 10 25.09 -23.15 3.02
CA ALA A 10 24.53 -24.48 2.95
C ALA A 10 25.14 -25.45 3.98
N ILE A 11 26.47 -25.39 4.18
CA ILE A 11 27.16 -26.14 5.24
C ILE A 11 26.58 -25.77 6.60
N GLY A 12 26.47 -24.47 6.91
CA GLY A 12 25.91 -23.99 8.17
C GLY A 12 24.49 -24.51 8.43
N ILE A 13 23.60 -24.43 7.43
CA ILE A 13 22.23 -24.93 7.51
C ILE A 13 22.22 -26.45 7.76
N LYS A 14 23.00 -27.23 7.00
CA LYS A 14 23.04 -28.69 7.17
C LYS A 14 23.61 -29.10 8.53
N SER A 15 24.59 -28.37 9.04
CA SER A 15 25.17 -28.59 10.37
C SER A 15 24.18 -28.27 11.49
N ALA A 16 23.38 -27.21 11.35
CA ALA A 16 22.34 -26.85 12.31
C ALA A 16 21.19 -27.86 12.35
N TYR A 17 20.90 -28.49 11.20
CA TYR A 17 19.77 -29.42 11.05
C TYR A 17 20.21 -30.78 10.48
N PRO A 18 20.99 -31.59 11.22
CA PRO A 18 21.65 -32.78 10.70
C PRO A 18 20.70 -33.91 10.25
N ALA A 19 19.47 -33.94 10.79
CA ALA A 19 18.45 -34.92 10.38
C ALA A 19 17.64 -34.47 9.14
N SER A 20 17.85 -33.25 8.66
CA SER A 20 17.12 -32.68 7.53
C SER A 20 17.69 -33.15 6.19
N LYS A 21 16.80 -33.37 5.22
CA LYS A 21 17.14 -33.62 3.81
C LYS A 21 17.27 -32.34 2.98
N ILE A 22 17.27 -31.19 3.64
CA ILE A 22 17.49 -29.91 2.98
C ILE A 22 18.90 -29.89 2.36
N LEU A 23 19.00 -29.44 1.10
CA LEU A 23 20.29 -29.32 0.41
C LEU A 23 21.07 -30.67 0.35
N GLU A 24 20.35 -31.80 0.20
CA GLU A 24 20.94 -33.14 0.19
C GLU A 24 21.78 -33.40 -1.08
N ASP A 25 21.31 -32.92 -2.23
CA ASP A 25 21.90 -33.18 -3.54
C ASP A 25 22.28 -31.89 -4.32
N ASN A 26 23.00 -32.07 -5.44
CA ASN A 26 23.47 -30.97 -6.28
C ASN A 26 22.34 -30.16 -6.93
N ALA A 27 21.23 -30.81 -7.33
CA ALA A 27 20.09 -30.10 -7.92
C ALA A 27 19.39 -29.24 -6.87
N SER A 28 19.24 -29.74 -5.64
CA SER A 28 18.76 -28.98 -4.48
C SER A 28 19.66 -27.77 -4.18
N MET A 29 20.99 -27.96 -4.19
CA MET A 29 21.96 -26.88 -4.02
C MET A 29 21.87 -25.81 -5.12
N ASP A 30 21.83 -26.23 -6.39
CA ASP A 30 21.73 -25.31 -7.52
C ASP A 30 20.39 -24.54 -7.53
N PHE A 31 19.30 -25.20 -7.12
CA PHE A 31 17.98 -24.54 -7.02
C PHE A 31 17.96 -23.47 -5.93
N TRP A 32 18.48 -23.78 -4.74
CA TRP A 32 18.60 -22.79 -3.67
C TRP A 32 19.55 -21.64 -4.04
N TYR A 33 20.67 -21.95 -4.68
CA TYR A 33 21.57 -20.92 -5.18
C TYR A 33 20.85 -20.00 -6.18
N MET A 34 20.11 -20.56 -7.14
CA MET A 34 19.37 -19.78 -8.12
C MET A 34 18.38 -18.79 -7.48
N THR A 35 17.74 -19.18 -6.37
CA THR A 35 16.72 -18.39 -5.68
C THR A 35 17.27 -17.40 -4.65
N LEU A 36 18.55 -17.49 -4.28
CA LEU A 36 19.18 -16.61 -3.29
C LEU A 36 20.38 -15.82 -3.84
N LYS A 37 20.90 -16.15 -5.04
CA LYS A 37 22.12 -15.53 -5.59
C LYS A 37 22.03 -14.02 -5.79
N ASP A 38 20.82 -13.47 -5.91
CA ASP A 38 20.56 -12.03 -5.99
C ASP A 38 20.87 -11.28 -4.69
N ILE A 39 20.93 -11.99 -3.56
CA ILE A 39 21.16 -11.41 -2.25
C ILE A 39 22.68 -11.28 -1.98
N PRO A 40 23.17 -10.13 -1.46
CA PRO A 40 24.55 -10.00 -0.98
C PRO A 40 24.89 -11.03 0.10
N TYR A 41 26.12 -11.54 0.10
CA TYR A 41 26.51 -12.63 1.01
C TYR A 41 26.30 -12.28 2.49
N GLU A 42 26.77 -11.12 2.94
CA GLU A 42 26.69 -10.67 4.33
C GLU A 42 25.23 -10.63 4.85
N ILE A 43 24.30 -10.25 3.98
CA ILE A 43 22.87 -10.19 4.31
C ILE A 43 22.29 -11.60 4.48
N ALA A 44 22.60 -12.49 3.54
CA ALA A 44 22.13 -13.87 3.60
C ALA A 44 22.78 -14.66 4.73
N GLU A 45 24.06 -14.44 5.00
CA GLU A 45 24.77 -15.02 6.14
C GLU A 45 24.09 -14.62 7.44
N ASN A 46 23.87 -13.33 7.66
CA ASN A 46 23.23 -12.85 8.88
C ASN A 46 21.79 -13.38 9.04
N ALA A 47 21.02 -13.46 7.95
CA ALA A 47 19.67 -14.04 7.96
C ALA A 47 19.66 -15.55 8.28
N VAL A 48 20.60 -16.31 7.72
CA VAL A 48 20.77 -17.74 8.02
C VAL A 48 21.17 -17.93 9.48
N MET A 49 22.10 -17.13 9.99
CA MET A 49 22.52 -17.18 11.39
C MET A 49 21.38 -16.84 12.34
N GLU A 50 20.56 -15.84 12.03
CA GLU A 50 19.36 -15.53 12.82
C GLU A 50 18.43 -16.75 12.88
N HIS A 51 18.05 -17.32 11.73
CA HIS A 51 17.14 -18.47 11.67
C HIS A 51 17.68 -19.68 12.46
N ILE A 52 18.96 -20.00 12.31
CA ILE A 52 19.59 -21.12 13.04
C ILE A 52 19.54 -20.90 14.56
N CYS A 53 19.71 -19.66 15.02
CA CYS A 53 19.70 -19.32 16.44
C CYS A 53 18.30 -19.26 17.05
N THR A 54 17.24 -19.05 16.25
CA THR A 54 15.88 -18.79 16.75
C THR A 54 14.86 -19.88 16.38
N ASN A 55 15.18 -20.76 15.42
CA ASN A 55 14.25 -21.77 14.92
C ASN A 55 14.82 -23.20 15.06
N ILE A 56 14.04 -24.08 15.68
CA ILE A 56 14.36 -25.51 15.80
C ILE A 56 14.13 -26.30 14.50
N TYR A 57 13.39 -25.74 13.55
CA TYR A 57 13.04 -26.38 12.29
C TYR A 57 13.90 -25.85 11.13
N PRO A 58 14.27 -26.71 10.16
CA PRO A 58 15.05 -26.28 9.00
C PRO A 58 14.33 -25.18 8.21
N PRO A 59 15.05 -24.16 7.70
CA PRO A 59 14.45 -23.08 6.94
C PRO A 59 13.90 -23.55 5.60
N ASN A 60 12.89 -22.84 5.09
CA ASN A 60 12.58 -22.81 3.67
C ASN A 60 13.14 -21.54 3.00
N ILE A 61 13.17 -21.52 1.66
CA ILE A 61 13.71 -20.38 0.89
C ILE A 61 12.99 -19.07 1.22
N ALA A 62 11.66 -19.11 1.41
CA ALA A 62 10.87 -17.91 1.69
C ALA A 62 11.19 -17.30 3.06
N GLU A 63 11.45 -18.13 4.08
CA GLU A 63 11.87 -17.68 5.41
C GLU A 63 13.20 -16.92 5.35
N ILE A 64 14.21 -17.50 4.69
CA ILE A 64 15.50 -16.83 4.53
C ILE A 64 15.35 -15.53 3.74
N ARG A 65 14.56 -15.52 2.65
CA ARG A 65 14.32 -14.29 1.89
C ARG A 65 13.61 -13.23 2.71
N LYS A 66 12.63 -13.61 3.54
CA LYS A 66 11.95 -12.68 4.44
C LYS A 66 12.94 -11.99 5.38
N LEU A 67 13.77 -12.79 6.07
CA LEU A 67 14.82 -12.27 6.96
C LEU A 67 15.83 -11.39 6.21
N CYS A 68 16.22 -11.76 4.99
CA CYS A 68 17.10 -10.92 4.17
C CYS A 68 16.45 -9.56 3.86
N MET A 69 15.15 -9.53 3.55
CA MET A 69 14.46 -8.28 3.21
C MET A 69 14.33 -7.32 4.38
N GLU A 70 14.24 -7.82 5.62
CA GLU A 70 14.25 -7.00 6.83
C GLU A 70 15.55 -6.20 7.00
N ARG A 71 16.66 -6.66 6.41
CA ARG A 71 17.97 -5.97 6.41
C ARG A 71 18.13 -5.00 5.23
N CYS A 72 17.42 -5.25 4.14
CA CYS A 72 17.57 -4.51 2.88
C CYS A 72 16.57 -3.34 2.73
N LYS A 73 15.48 -3.34 3.50
CA LYS A 73 14.35 -2.43 3.30
C LYS A 73 13.97 -1.76 4.61
N THR A 74 13.46 -0.54 4.50
CA THR A 74 12.80 0.13 5.62
C THR A 74 11.65 -0.75 6.12
N PRO A 75 11.55 -0.98 7.45
CA PRO A 75 10.43 -1.73 8.02
C PRO A 75 9.09 -1.12 7.60
N ILE A 76 8.19 -1.98 7.14
CA ILE A 76 6.79 -1.59 6.92
C ILE A 76 6.15 -1.45 8.30
N LEU A 77 5.59 -0.28 8.59
CA LEU A 77 4.92 -0.03 9.87
C LEU A 77 3.81 -1.05 10.09
N SER A 78 3.65 -1.48 11.34
CA SER A 78 2.44 -2.18 11.75
C SER A 78 1.21 -1.27 11.56
N PHE A 79 0.04 -1.89 11.49
CA PHE A 79 -1.21 -1.16 11.39
C PHE A 79 -1.37 -0.10 12.51
N ASP A 80 -1.04 -0.45 13.76
CA ASP A 80 -1.21 0.46 14.90
C ASP A 80 -0.21 1.63 14.85
N GLU A 81 1.03 1.40 14.41
CA GLU A 81 2.01 2.46 14.19
C GLU A 81 1.58 3.41 13.08
N ALA A 82 1.18 2.88 11.92
CA ALA A 82 0.71 3.67 10.80
C ALA A 82 -0.54 4.48 11.17
N TRP A 83 -1.52 3.86 11.84
CA TRP A 83 -2.70 4.57 12.33
C TRP A 83 -2.36 5.64 13.38
N GLY A 84 -1.34 5.38 14.21
CA GLY A 84 -0.79 6.36 15.15
C GLY A 84 -0.28 7.62 14.44
N VAL A 85 0.48 7.45 13.35
CA VAL A 85 0.94 8.56 12.50
C VAL A 85 -0.23 9.33 11.92
N VAL A 86 -1.24 8.63 11.38
CA VAL A 86 -2.45 9.27 10.82
C VAL A 86 -3.21 10.08 11.87
N ARG A 87 -3.43 9.51 13.07
CA ARG A 87 -4.11 10.23 14.16
C ARG A 87 -3.34 11.45 14.61
N LYS A 88 -2.02 11.34 14.74
CA LYS A 88 -1.18 12.48 15.10
C LYS A 88 -1.28 13.58 14.04
N ALA A 89 -1.18 13.23 12.77
CA ALA A 89 -1.31 14.18 11.68
C ALA A 89 -2.70 14.85 11.65
N MET A 90 -3.78 14.12 11.95
CA MET A 90 -5.13 14.71 12.01
C MET A 90 -5.23 15.73 13.16
N SER A 91 -4.60 15.43 14.30
CA SER A 91 -4.57 16.31 15.46
C SER A 91 -3.73 17.57 15.21
N ASP A 92 -2.58 17.43 14.54
CA ASP A 92 -1.62 18.53 14.36
C ASP A 92 -2.05 19.49 13.23
N TYR A 93 -2.62 18.95 12.15
CA TYR A 93 -2.84 19.70 10.90
C TYR A 93 -4.32 19.90 10.54
N GLY A 94 -5.20 19.05 11.07
CA GLY A 94 -6.61 19.05 10.69
C GLY A 94 -6.84 18.91 9.18
N TRP A 95 -8.05 19.26 8.73
CA TRP A 95 -8.41 19.12 7.32
C TRP A 95 -7.88 20.24 6.42
N TYR A 96 -7.47 21.38 7.01
CA TYR A 96 -7.00 22.57 6.28
C TYR A 96 -5.57 22.46 5.75
N HIS A 97 -4.72 21.62 6.38
CA HIS A 97 -3.30 21.51 6.07
C HIS A 97 -2.90 20.09 5.58
N PRO A 98 -3.54 19.54 4.53
CA PRO A 98 -3.30 18.16 4.09
C PRO A 98 -1.87 17.91 3.62
N GLN A 99 -1.21 18.89 3.00
CA GLN A 99 0.15 18.68 2.47
C GLN A 99 1.18 18.50 3.59
N GLU A 100 1.05 19.27 4.66
CA GLU A 100 1.91 19.17 5.83
C GLU A 100 1.67 17.82 6.55
N ALA A 101 0.40 17.41 6.68
CA ALA A 101 0.05 16.09 7.19
C ALA A 101 0.66 14.96 6.35
N PHE A 102 0.53 15.02 5.02
CA PHE A 102 1.03 13.99 4.11
C PHE A 102 2.55 13.85 4.14
N ALA A 103 3.28 14.93 4.40
CA ALA A 103 4.74 14.91 4.50
C ALA A 103 5.25 14.10 5.70
N THR A 104 4.39 13.80 6.69
CA THR A 104 4.74 13.01 7.88
C THR A 104 4.50 11.51 7.72
N MET A 105 3.89 11.08 6.61
CA MET A 105 3.48 9.70 6.37
C MET A 105 4.43 8.99 5.41
N ASP A 106 4.66 7.71 5.62
CA ASP A 106 5.31 6.88 4.60
C ASP A 106 4.40 6.66 3.38
N GLU A 107 4.98 6.19 2.27
CA GLU A 107 4.24 6.05 1.00
C GLU A 107 3.00 5.16 1.13
N LEU A 108 3.08 4.10 1.95
CA LEU A 108 2.01 3.13 2.12
C LEU A 108 0.85 3.73 2.94
N THR A 109 1.16 4.35 4.09
CA THR A 109 0.18 5.06 4.92
C THR A 109 -0.50 6.16 4.10
N LEU A 110 0.29 6.96 3.39
CA LEU A 110 -0.20 8.05 2.57
C LEU A 110 -1.15 7.56 1.47
N ALA A 111 -0.81 6.46 0.80
CA ALA A 111 -1.65 5.87 -0.23
C ALA A 111 -3.01 5.42 0.31
N VAL A 112 -3.06 4.85 1.52
CA VAL A 112 -4.32 4.47 2.19
C VAL A 112 -5.12 5.71 2.57
N VAL A 113 -4.48 6.68 3.22
CA VAL A 113 -5.13 7.93 3.65
C VAL A 113 -5.74 8.68 2.46
N LYS A 114 -5.02 8.78 1.34
CA LYS A 114 -5.54 9.41 0.11
C LYS A 114 -6.75 8.67 -0.45
N ASN A 115 -6.75 7.34 -0.42
CA ASN A 115 -7.87 6.53 -0.88
C ASN A 115 -9.11 6.65 0.01
N LEU A 116 -8.93 6.76 1.34
CA LEU A 116 -10.04 6.97 2.28
C LEU A 116 -10.58 8.41 2.25
N GLY A 117 -9.71 9.36 1.92
CA GLY A 117 -10.00 10.79 1.85
C GLY A 117 -9.69 11.52 3.15
N TRP A 118 -8.67 12.39 3.12
CA TRP A 118 -8.21 13.12 4.31
C TRP A 118 -9.31 13.95 4.99
N SER A 119 -10.01 14.80 4.22
CA SER A 119 -11.07 15.66 4.76
C SER A 119 -12.21 14.84 5.37
N ARG A 120 -12.50 13.66 4.81
CA ARG A 120 -13.51 12.74 5.37
C ARG A 120 -13.03 12.17 6.70
N LEU A 121 -11.79 11.71 6.78
CA LEU A 121 -11.19 11.19 8.01
C LEU A 121 -11.19 12.24 9.13
N CYS A 122 -10.78 13.48 8.82
CA CYS A 122 -10.73 14.56 9.82
C CYS A 122 -12.11 15.00 10.34
N GLN A 123 -13.16 14.88 9.53
CA GLN A 123 -14.51 15.33 9.87
C GLN A 123 -15.42 14.17 10.30
N SER A 124 -14.91 12.95 10.36
CA SER A 124 -15.71 11.78 10.68
C SER A 124 -16.09 11.76 12.16
N GLU A 125 -17.36 11.48 12.42
CA GLU A 125 -17.90 11.26 13.76
C GLU A 125 -17.81 9.79 14.21
N ASN A 126 -17.26 8.90 13.35
CA ASN A 126 -17.12 7.47 13.64
C ASN A 126 -15.66 6.99 13.53
N PRO A 127 -14.78 7.41 14.46
CA PRO A 127 -13.36 7.05 14.44
C PRO A 127 -13.09 5.55 14.55
N THR A 128 -14.02 4.78 15.13
CA THR A 128 -13.93 3.32 15.19
C THR A 128 -14.05 2.69 13.81
N ALA A 129 -15.01 3.15 13.00
CA ALA A 129 -15.15 2.69 11.62
C ALA A 129 -13.96 3.12 10.75
N ASP A 130 -13.47 4.35 10.93
CA ASP A 130 -12.31 4.82 10.16
C ASP A 130 -11.06 4.00 10.46
N ARG A 131 -10.81 3.68 11.74
CA ARG A 131 -9.70 2.81 12.15
C ARG A 131 -9.85 1.41 11.53
N ALA A 132 -11.06 0.86 11.49
CA ALA A 132 -11.31 -0.46 10.90
C ALA A 132 -11.10 -0.45 9.37
N ASN A 133 -11.63 0.55 8.67
CA ASN A 133 -11.46 0.71 7.22
C ASN A 133 -9.99 0.94 6.86
N PHE A 134 -9.28 1.75 7.65
CA PHE A 134 -7.85 1.95 7.51
C PHE A 134 -7.09 0.65 7.72
N ARG A 135 -7.39 -0.12 8.77
CA ARG A 135 -6.77 -1.43 9.02
C ARG A 135 -6.87 -2.33 7.80
N GLU A 136 -8.09 -2.54 7.30
CA GLU A 136 -8.33 -3.45 6.18
C GLU A 136 -7.53 -3.03 4.93
N ALA A 137 -7.60 -1.75 4.57
CA ALA A 137 -6.90 -1.23 3.40
C ALA A 137 -5.37 -1.24 3.56
N TYR A 138 -4.89 -0.91 4.77
CA TYR A 138 -3.46 -0.84 5.09
C TYR A 138 -2.83 -2.22 5.14
N GLU A 139 -3.41 -3.17 5.89
CA GLU A 139 -2.87 -4.53 6.02
C GLU A 139 -2.80 -5.24 4.68
N LYS A 140 -3.79 -5.03 3.80
CA LYS A 140 -3.76 -5.54 2.43
C LYS A 140 -2.57 -4.98 1.64
N LYS A 141 -2.38 -3.66 1.64
CA LYS A 141 -1.25 -3.01 0.95
C LYS A 141 0.09 -3.40 1.56
N ALA A 142 0.17 -3.52 2.88
CA ALA A 142 1.37 -3.96 3.60
C ALA A 142 1.74 -5.38 3.21
N ALA A 143 0.78 -6.30 3.16
CA ALA A 143 1.00 -7.67 2.69
C ALA A 143 1.45 -7.72 1.22
N GLU A 144 0.83 -6.92 0.34
CA GLU A 144 1.25 -6.80 -1.06
C GLU A 144 2.69 -6.27 -1.20
N ALA A 145 3.07 -5.27 -0.40
CA ALA A 145 4.41 -4.70 -0.38
C ALA A 145 5.44 -5.70 0.16
N GLN A 146 5.13 -6.41 1.27
CA GLN A 146 5.97 -7.48 1.81
C GLN A 146 6.19 -8.60 0.78
N ASN A 147 5.10 -9.07 0.15
CA ASN A 147 5.17 -10.10 -0.89
C ASN A 147 6.01 -9.63 -2.07
N THR A 148 5.92 -8.37 -2.47
CA THR A 148 6.72 -7.82 -3.57
C THR A 148 8.19 -7.74 -3.20
N ASN A 149 8.51 -7.30 -1.97
CA ASN A 149 9.88 -7.15 -1.49
C ASN A 149 10.65 -8.47 -1.47
N VAL A 150 9.99 -9.57 -1.12
CA VAL A 150 10.66 -10.89 -1.03
C VAL A 150 10.86 -11.57 -2.38
N LEU A 151 10.28 -11.09 -3.48
CA LEU A 151 10.46 -11.74 -4.78
C LEU A 151 11.85 -11.45 -5.36
N PRO A 152 12.56 -12.46 -5.88
CA PRO A 152 13.73 -12.23 -6.71
C PRO A 152 13.35 -11.46 -7.98
N ASP A 153 14.28 -10.63 -8.45
CA ASP A 153 14.14 -9.82 -9.66
C ASP A 153 13.65 -10.62 -10.88
N PHE A 154 14.20 -11.81 -11.09
CA PHE A 154 13.83 -12.66 -12.23
C PHE A 154 12.38 -13.15 -12.12
N VAL A 155 11.89 -13.45 -10.91
CA VAL A 155 10.50 -13.88 -10.67
C VAL A 155 9.54 -12.72 -10.90
N ALA A 156 9.84 -11.55 -10.33
CA ALA A 156 9.03 -10.36 -10.47
C ALA A 156 8.89 -9.92 -11.94
N LYS A 157 10.02 -9.86 -12.67
CA LYS A 157 10.04 -9.49 -14.10
C LYS A 157 9.29 -10.51 -14.96
N ASN A 158 9.52 -11.81 -14.75
CA ASN A 158 8.84 -12.85 -15.52
C ASN A 158 7.34 -12.86 -15.26
N LYS A 159 6.89 -12.61 -14.02
CA LYS A 159 5.47 -12.49 -13.70
C LYS A 159 4.79 -11.41 -14.55
N VAL A 160 5.40 -10.21 -14.66
CA VAL A 160 4.85 -9.11 -15.47
C VAL A 160 4.79 -9.47 -16.95
N LEU A 161 5.82 -10.12 -17.48
CA LEU A 161 5.85 -10.56 -18.89
C LEU A 161 4.74 -11.59 -19.18
N LEU A 162 4.60 -12.59 -18.31
CA LEU A 162 3.55 -13.61 -18.44
C LEU A 162 2.16 -12.99 -18.29
N GLN A 163 1.96 -12.04 -17.37
CA GLN A 163 0.68 -11.33 -17.26
C GLN A 163 0.32 -10.60 -18.56
N LYS A 164 1.26 -9.90 -19.20
CA LYS A 164 1.01 -9.24 -20.50
C LYS A 164 0.67 -10.23 -21.61
N GLN A 165 1.23 -11.43 -21.56
CA GLN A 165 1.02 -12.47 -22.57
C GLN A 165 -0.33 -13.18 -22.41
N TYR A 166 -0.77 -13.43 -21.17
CA TYR A 166 -1.92 -14.30 -20.90
C TYR A 166 -3.16 -13.58 -20.36
N VAL A 167 -3.06 -12.32 -19.92
CA VAL A 167 -4.22 -11.56 -19.45
C VAL A 167 -4.85 -10.82 -20.63
N PRO A 168 -6.13 -11.08 -20.97
CA PRO A 168 -6.80 -10.37 -22.05
C PRO A 168 -6.90 -8.88 -21.73
N ALA A 169 -6.71 -8.04 -22.75
CA ALA A 169 -6.88 -6.60 -22.59
C ALA A 169 -8.31 -6.29 -22.15
N ILE A 170 -8.47 -5.43 -21.14
CA ILE A 170 -9.79 -4.89 -20.80
C ILE A 170 -10.24 -4.04 -21.99
N GLU A 171 -11.28 -4.47 -22.69
CA GLU A 171 -11.90 -3.69 -23.76
C GLU A 171 -12.37 -2.36 -23.17
N LYS A 172 -11.84 -1.24 -23.70
CA LYS A 172 -12.38 0.08 -23.41
C LYS A 172 -13.78 0.13 -24.00
N LYS A 173 -14.81 -0.17 -23.20
CA LYS A 173 -16.18 0.18 -23.56
C LYS A 173 -16.23 1.70 -23.67
N GLU A 174 -16.62 2.21 -24.84
CA GLU A 174 -16.97 3.61 -24.95
C GLU A 174 -18.03 3.93 -23.90
N PRO A 175 -17.88 5.01 -23.12
CA PRO A 175 -18.90 5.38 -22.15
C PRO A 175 -20.20 5.53 -22.94
N VAL A 176 -21.23 4.75 -22.55
CA VAL A 176 -22.55 4.83 -23.17
C VAL A 176 -22.99 6.29 -23.08
N ARG A 177 -23.09 6.95 -24.23
CA ARG A 177 -23.64 8.29 -24.30
C ARG A 177 -25.09 8.15 -23.86
N ILE A 178 -25.39 8.62 -22.65
CA ILE A 178 -26.77 8.72 -22.19
C ILE A 178 -27.42 9.72 -23.15
N GLU A 179 -28.21 9.22 -24.09
CA GLU A 179 -29.11 10.04 -24.87
C GLU A 179 -30.09 10.65 -23.87
N GLN A 180 -29.91 11.92 -23.55
CA GLN A 180 -30.93 12.65 -22.80
C GLN A 180 -32.17 12.66 -23.70
N GLU A 181 -33.20 11.90 -23.35
CA GLU A 181 -34.52 12.03 -23.96
C GLU A 181 -35.05 13.44 -23.66
N LYS A 182 -34.75 14.37 -24.58
CA LYS A 182 -35.00 15.82 -24.51
C LYS A 182 -34.32 16.52 -23.33
N GLU A 183 -33.46 17.49 -23.64
CA GLU A 183 -33.16 18.57 -22.69
C GLU A 183 -34.50 19.11 -22.17
N PRO A 184 -34.73 19.17 -20.84
CA PRO A 184 -35.93 19.78 -20.32
C PRO A 184 -35.95 21.24 -20.79
N GLU A 185 -36.87 21.57 -21.71
CA GLU A 185 -37.04 22.94 -22.17
C GLU A 185 -37.18 23.84 -20.93
N PRO A 186 -36.28 24.82 -20.74
CA PRO A 186 -36.35 25.69 -19.58
C PRO A 186 -37.67 26.47 -19.68
N LYS A 187 -38.66 26.07 -18.86
CA LYS A 187 -39.92 26.79 -18.78
C LYS A 187 -39.60 28.25 -18.44
N PRO A 188 -40.02 29.22 -19.27
CA PRO A 188 -39.77 30.62 -18.97
C PRO A 188 -40.41 30.94 -17.62
N LEU A 189 -39.62 31.47 -16.68
CA LEU A 189 -40.15 31.89 -15.39
C LEU A 189 -41.24 32.93 -15.62
N THR A 190 -42.38 32.77 -14.93
CA THR A 190 -43.42 33.79 -14.88
C THR A 190 -42.88 35.05 -14.21
N GLU A 191 -43.51 36.20 -14.46
CA GLU A 191 -43.15 37.51 -13.87
C GLU A 191 -42.97 37.39 -12.34
N GLU A 192 -43.93 36.73 -11.69
CA GLU A 192 -43.97 36.51 -10.24
C GLU A 192 -42.78 35.68 -9.74
N GLN A 193 -42.38 34.64 -10.48
CA GLN A 193 -41.22 33.80 -10.15
C GLN A 193 -39.89 34.54 -10.35
N ARG A 194 -39.83 35.47 -11.32
CA ARG A 194 -38.65 36.32 -11.53
C ARG A 194 -38.50 37.33 -10.40
N GLU A 195 -39.60 37.95 -9.98
CA GLU A 195 -39.61 38.88 -8.85
C GLU A 195 -39.28 38.18 -7.53
N GLU A 196 -39.77 36.96 -7.31
CA GLU A 196 -39.44 36.18 -6.12
C GLU A 196 -37.96 35.77 -6.11
N ARG A 197 -37.41 35.36 -7.26
CA ARG A 197 -35.96 35.10 -7.39
C ARG A 197 -35.13 36.36 -7.18
N ALA A 198 -35.54 37.50 -7.74
CA ALA A 198 -34.85 38.78 -7.56
C ALA A 198 -34.82 39.19 -6.08
N ARG A 199 -35.97 39.06 -5.38
CA ARG A 199 -36.06 39.30 -3.93
C ARG A 199 -35.14 38.38 -3.14
N LYS A 200 -35.16 37.06 -3.41
CA LYS A 200 -34.26 36.10 -2.74
C LYS A 200 -32.78 36.40 -3.03
N PHE A 201 -32.44 36.77 -4.25
CA PHE A 201 -31.07 37.15 -4.61
C PHE A 201 -30.62 38.41 -3.90
N GLU A 202 -31.49 39.40 -3.77
CA GLU A 202 -31.20 40.65 -3.08
C GLU A 202 -31.11 40.45 -1.57
N GLU A 203 -31.92 39.56 -0.99
CA GLU A 203 -31.85 39.15 0.41
C GLU A 203 -30.55 38.40 0.73
N ILE A 204 -30.14 37.48 -0.15
CA ILE A 204 -28.84 36.80 -0.07
C ILE A 204 -27.70 37.82 -0.21
N ARG A 205 -27.79 38.74 -1.17
CA ARG A 205 -26.80 39.80 -1.38
C ARG A 205 -26.69 40.73 -0.17
N ARG A 206 -27.79 41.09 0.48
CA ARG A 206 -27.80 41.86 1.74
C ARG A 206 -27.20 41.07 2.90
N LYS A 207 -27.44 39.77 3.00
CA LYS A 207 -26.79 38.91 4.01
C LYS A 207 -25.29 38.80 3.81
N ILE A 208 -24.83 38.74 2.55
CA ILE A 208 -23.41 38.66 2.21
C ILE A 208 -22.71 40.01 2.41
N LEU A 209 -23.35 41.13 2.05
CA LEU A 209 -22.77 42.48 2.18
C LEU A 209 -22.97 43.12 3.56
N GLY A 210 -23.94 42.65 4.35
CA GLY A 210 -24.21 43.13 5.71
C GLY A 210 -23.54 42.30 6.81
N GLY A 211 -22.73 41.31 6.45
CA GLY A 211 -22.02 40.42 7.37
C GLY A 211 -20.63 40.90 7.80
N GLU A 212 -20.42 42.22 7.93
CA GLU A 212 -19.25 42.81 8.60
C GLU A 212 -19.73 43.96 9.51
N ALA A 213 -20.23 43.62 10.69
CA ALA A 213 -20.17 44.40 11.93
C ALA A 213 -21.02 43.70 13.01
N GLU A 214 -20.44 42.70 13.68
CA GLU A 214 -20.47 42.50 15.13
C GLU A 214 -19.49 41.38 15.53
#